data_AF-A0A7J8R506-F1
#
_entry.id   AF-A0A7J8R506-F1
#
_cell.length_a   1.000
_cell.length_b   1.000
_cell.length_c   1.000
_cell.angle_alpha   90.00
_cell.angle_beta   90.00
_cell.angle_gamma   90.00
#
_symmetry.space_group_name_H-M   'P 1'
#
loop_
_entity.id
_entity.type
_entity.pdbx_description
1 polymer ?
#
loop_
_entity_poly.entity_id
_entity_poly.type
_entity_poly.pdbx_seq_one_letter_code
_entity_poly.pdbx_strand_id
1 'polypeptide(L)'
;MACLQAINLGLNFRLKAIKIEGDSRSVIRKLQAKEEDRSEIEVYIKDSKQLNLGFGYCVFRFTHKESNKVAHILATEGIKKRETTYQMNMVPSVAEEAVDADRR
;
A
#
# COMPACT_ATOMS: atom_id res chain seq x y z
N MET A 1 7.94 1.22 -0.73
CA MET A 1 7.38 2.52 -0.29
C MET A 1 5.87 2.51 -0.12
N ALA A 2 5.05 2.39 -1.17
CA ALA A 2 3.58 2.49 -1.05
C ALA A 2 2.95 1.56 0.01
N CYS A 3 3.39 0.30 0.09
CA CYS A 3 2.90 -0.64 1.11
C CYS A 3 3.19 -0.17 2.55
N LEU A 4 4.40 0.31 2.81
CA LEU A 4 4.80 0.82 4.12
C LEU A 4 3.99 2.06 4.51
N GLN A 5 3.69 2.91 3.54
CA GLN A 5 2.84 4.07 3.75
C GLN A 5 1.38 3.68 4.05
N ALA A 6 0.84 2.66 3.38
CA ALA A 6 -0.49 2.12 3.68
C ALA A 6 -0.57 1.56 5.11
N ILE A 7 0.48 0.88 5.57
CA ILE A 7 0.61 0.40 6.96
C ILE A 7 0.58 1.58 7.94
N ASN A 8 1.45 2.57 7.73
CA ASN A 8 1.50 3.76 8.59
C ASN A 8 0.17 4.51 8.62
N LEU A 9 -0.52 4.62 7.48
CA LEU A 9 -1.84 5.23 7.41
C LEU A 9 -2.87 4.46 8.26
N GLY A 10 -2.89 3.13 8.15
CA GLY A 10 -3.77 2.28 8.96
C GLY A 10 -3.51 2.41 10.45
N LEU A 11 -2.23 2.49 10.86
CA LEU A 11 -1.85 2.70 12.26
C LEU A 11 -2.27 4.09 12.76
N ASN A 12 -2.07 5.13 11.95
CA ASN A 12 -2.49 6.50 12.26
C ASN A 12 -4.02 6.60 12.45
N PHE A 13 -4.78 5.82 11.68
CA PHE A 13 -6.23 5.69 11.84
C PHE A 13 -6.66 4.73 12.96
N ARG A 14 -5.71 4.13 13.69
CA ARG A 14 -5.96 3.16 14.77
C ARG A 14 -6.86 2.00 14.33
N LEU A 15 -6.74 1.59 13.07
CA LEU A 15 -7.47 0.44 12.55
C LEU A 15 -6.99 -0.82 13.28
N LYS A 16 -7.92 -1.71 13.63
CA LYS A 16 -7.58 -2.98 14.30
C LYS A 16 -7.31 -4.10 13.31
N ALA A 17 -7.92 -4.02 12.13
CA ALA A 17 -7.83 -5.03 11.09
C ALA A 17 -7.68 -4.34 9.73
N ILE A 18 -6.72 -4.78 8.92
CA ILE A 18 -6.50 -4.25 7.58
C ILE A 18 -6.24 -5.37 6.56
N LYS A 19 -6.52 -5.07 5.29
CA LYS A 19 -6.10 -5.88 4.13
C LYS A 19 -5.38 -4.94 3.19
N ILE A 20 -4.12 -5.21 2.90
CA ILE A 20 -3.31 -4.42 1.97
C ILE A 20 -3.23 -5.15 0.65
N GLU A 21 -3.76 -4.53 -0.39
CA GLU A 21 -3.73 -5.06 -1.75
C GLU A 21 -2.65 -4.35 -2.58
N GLY A 22 -1.97 -5.10 -3.45
CA GLY A 22 -0.95 -4.54 -4.33
C GLY A 22 -0.68 -5.42 -5.55
N ASP A 23 -0.23 -4.78 -6.63
CA ASP A 23 0.05 -5.40 -7.93
C ASP A 23 1.50 -5.87 -8.11
N SER A 24 2.37 -5.54 -7.16
CA SER A 24 3.73 -6.10 -7.14
C SER A 24 3.75 -7.48 -6.48
N ARG A 25 3.63 -8.52 -7.30
CA ARG A 25 3.67 -9.92 -6.83
C ARG A 25 4.96 -10.26 -6.09
N SER A 26 6.08 -9.66 -6.47
CA SER A 26 7.37 -9.87 -5.81
C SER A 26 7.40 -9.29 -4.40
N VAL A 27 6.80 -8.11 -4.19
CA VAL A 27 6.69 -7.46 -2.87
C VAL A 27 5.71 -8.22 -1.98
N ILE A 28 4.52 -8.56 -2.49
CA ILE A 28 3.52 -9.31 -1.73
C ILE A 28 4.10 -10.64 -1.23
N ARG A 29 4.82 -11.37 -2.09
CA ARG A 29 5.47 -12.63 -1.68
C ARG A 29 6.51 -12.43 -0.58
N LYS A 30 7.35 -11.39 -0.68
CA LYS A 30 8.36 -11.08 0.36
C LYS A 30 7.72 -10.76 1.70
N LEU A 31 6.61 -10.02 1.70
CA LEU A 31 5.85 -9.68 2.91
C LEU A 31 5.19 -10.91 3.55
N GLN A 32 4.72 -11.85 2.73
CA GLN A 32 4.11 -13.10 3.19
C GLN A 32 5.12 -14.17 3.62
N ALA A 33 6.35 -14.11 3.09
CA ALA A 33 7.40 -15.07 3.41
C ALA A 33 7.83 -14.97 4.88
N LYS A 34 8.10 -16.11 5.50
CA LYS A 34 8.69 -16.16 6.86
C LYS A 34 10.19 -15.88 6.84
N GLU A 35 10.83 -16.13 5.71
CA GLU A 35 12.25 -15.91 5.51
C GLU A 35 12.59 -14.42 5.50
N GLU A 36 13.85 -14.14 5.85
CA GLU A 36 14.43 -12.81 5.76
C GLU A 36 14.61 -12.43 4.29
N ASP A 37 14.16 -11.23 3.93
CA ASP A 37 14.40 -10.70 2.60
C ASP A 37 15.85 -10.20 2.50
N ARG A 38 16.52 -10.50 1.39
CA ARG A 38 17.91 -10.05 1.12
C ARG A 38 18.00 -9.23 -0.16
N SER A 39 16.88 -8.64 -0.57
CA SER A 39 16.83 -7.81 -1.77
C SER A 39 17.18 -6.36 -1.43
N GLU A 40 17.39 -5.53 -2.45
CA GLU A 40 17.67 -4.09 -2.27
C GLU A 40 16.58 -3.33 -1.49
N ILE A 41 15.37 -3.91 -1.38
CA ILE A 41 14.25 -3.33 -0.64
C ILE A 41 14.04 -3.95 0.76
N GLU A 42 15.00 -4.75 1.25
CA GLU A 42 14.93 -5.48 2.52
C GLU A 42 14.47 -4.60 3.69
N VAL A 43 15.02 -3.40 3.81
CA VAL A 43 14.67 -2.44 4.88
C VAL A 43 13.17 -2.17 4.88
N TYR A 44 12.57 -1.92 3.71
CA TYR A 44 11.12 -1.68 3.61
C TYR A 44 10.29 -2.91 3.93
N ILE A 45 10.78 -4.11 3.60
CA ILE A 45 10.10 -5.37 3.93
C ILE A 45 10.14 -5.60 5.45
N LYS A 46 11.31 -5.40 6.08
CA LYS A 46 11.49 -5.52 7.53
C LYS A 46 10.60 -4.54 8.29
N ASP A 47 10.63 -3.26 7.93
CA ASP A 47 9.79 -2.24 8.56
C ASP A 47 8.30 -2.56 8.40
N SER A 48 7.89 -2.97 7.19
CA SER A 48 6.49 -3.35 6.94
C SER A 48 6.07 -4.54 7.80
N LYS A 49 6.89 -5.59 7.90
CA LYS A 49 6.60 -6.76 8.75
C LYS A 49 6.54 -6.39 10.24
N GLN A 50 7.43 -5.50 10.70
CA GLN A 50 7.48 -5.07 12.10
C GLN A 50 6.26 -4.22 12.48
N LEU A 51 5.95 -3.21 11.66
CA LEU A 51 4.80 -2.33 11.90
C LEU A 51 3.46 -3.05 11.76
N ASN A 52 3.43 -4.12 10.95
CA ASN A 52 2.26 -4.97 10.82
C ASN A 52 1.76 -5.56 12.16
N LEU A 53 2.65 -5.76 13.12
CA LEU A 53 2.31 -6.28 14.46
C LEU A 53 1.45 -5.31 15.27
N GLY A 54 1.31 -4.05 14.84
CA GLY A 54 0.41 -3.08 15.43
C GLY A 54 -1.08 -3.35 15.15
N PHE A 55 -1.40 -4.25 14.22
CA PHE A 55 -2.77 -4.66 13.91
C PHE A 55 -3.12 -5.97 14.60
N GLY A 56 -4.37 -6.12 15.07
CA GLY A 56 -4.88 -7.41 15.51
C GLY A 56 -5.06 -8.39 14.36
N TYR A 57 -5.27 -7.88 13.14
CA TYR A 57 -5.31 -8.67 11.91
C TYR A 57 -4.76 -7.87 10.73
N CYS A 58 -3.85 -8.46 9.97
CA CYS A 58 -3.43 -7.88 8.71
C CYS A 58 -3.00 -8.95 7.72
N VAL A 59 -3.45 -8.77 6.48
CA VAL A 59 -3.10 -9.63 5.37
C VAL A 59 -2.65 -8.82 4.16
N PHE A 60 -1.64 -9.33 3.49
CA PHE A 60 -1.17 -8.82 2.20
C PHE A 60 -1.78 -9.67 1.09
N ARG A 61 -2.36 -9.04 0.07
CA ARG A 61 -2.99 -9.73 -1.05
C ARG A 61 -2.49 -9.18 -2.38
N PHE A 62 -2.14 -10.10 -3.27
CA PHE A 62 -1.87 -9.73 -4.66
C PHE A 62 -3.18 -9.42 -5.37
N THR A 63 -3.21 -8.30 -6.10
CA THR A 63 -4.28 -7.95 -7.02
C THR A 63 -3.71 -7.64 -8.39
N HIS A 64 -4.52 -7.75 -9.44
CA HIS A 64 -4.08 -7.38 -10.79
C HIS A 64 -3.94 -5.85 -10.91
N LYS A 65 -3.03 -5.39 -11.77
CA LYS A 65 -2.80 -3.95 -11.98
C LYS A 65 -4.08 -3.23 -12.41
N GLU A 66 -4.91 -3.91 -13.19
CA GLU A 66 -6.20 -3.45 -13.68
C GLU A 66 -7.20 -3.18 -12.54
N SER A 67 -7.02 -3.87 -11.41
CA SER A 67 -7.79 -3.70 -10.17
C SER A 67 -7.09 -2.80 -9.16
N ASN A 68 -5.90 -2.28 -9.48
CA ASN A 68 -5.12 -1.37 -8.61
C ASN A 68 -5.02 0.05 -9.22
N LYS A 69 -6.00 0.44 -10.04
CA LYS A 69 -5.97 1.68 -10.82
C LYS A 69 -5.90 2.93 -9.95
N VAL A 70 -6.67 2.98 -8.87
CA VAL A 70 -6.68 4.12 -7.93
C VAL A 70 -5.28 4.34 -7.37
N ALA A 71 -4.66 3.29 -6.82
CA ALA A 71 -3.32 3.40 -6.25
C ALA A 71 -2.27 3.77 -7.30
N HIS A 72 -2.41 3.26 -8.52
CA HIS A 72 -1.54 3.62 -9.64
C HIS A 72 -1.63 5.11 -9.98
N ILE A 73 -2.85 5.65 -10.15
CA ILE A 73 -3.07 7.07 -10.44
C ILE A 73 -2.49 7.93 -9.31
N LEU A 74 -2.79 7.60 -8.05
CA LEU A 74 -2.27 8.34 -6.90
C LEU A 74 -0.74 8.37 -6.88
N ALA A 75 -0.08 7.24 -7.14
CA ALA A 75 1.37 7.18 -7.21
C ALA A 75 1.93 8.00 -8.38
N THR A 76 1.31 7.92 -9.55
CA THR A 76 1.72 8.69 -10.74
C THR A 76 1.59 10.20 -10.51
N GLU A 77 0.49 10.65 -9.93
CA GLU A 77 0.26 12.06 -9.63
C GLU A 77 1.20 12.57 -8.54
N GLY A 78 1.46 11.77 -7.50
CA GLY A 78 2.44 12.10 -6.48
C GLY A 78 3.83 12.33 -7.07
N ILE A 79 4.28 11.44 -7.97
CA ILE A 79 5.56 11.60 -8.69
C ILE A 79 5.60 12.91 -9.48
N LYS A 80 4.54 13.23 -10.25
CA LYS A 80 4.47 14.47 -11.05
C LYS A 80 4.58 15.71 -10.16
N LYS A 81 3.93 15.69 -9.00
CA LYS A 81 3.93 16.80 -8.03
C LYS A 81 5.15 16.80 -7.11
N ARG A 82 6.04 15.81 -7.23
CA ARG A 82 7.16 15.55 -6.31
C ARG A 82 6.71 15.37 -4.85
N GLU A 83 5.49 14.89 -4.67
CA GLU A 83 4.94 14.51 -3.38
C GLU A 83 5.42 13.11 -3.03
N THR A 84 5.94 12.95 -1.82
CA THR A 84 6.48 11.67 -1.35
C THR A 84 5.52 10.93 -0.43
N THR A 85 4.39 11.53 -0.05
CA THR A 85 3.42 10.99 0.91
C THR A 85 2.00 11.08 0.37
N TYR A 86 1.13 10.19 0.85
CA TYR A 86 -0.30 10.30 0.60
C TYR A 86 -0.85 11.52 1.35
N GLN A 87 -1.52 12.44 0.63
CA GLN A 87 -2.29 13.50 1.26
C GLN A 87 -3.49 12.88 1.99
N MET A 88 -3.59 13.09 3.30
CA MET A 88 -4.79 12.74 4.05
C MET A 88 -5.94 13.62 3.55
N ASN A 89 -7.08 12.97 3.29
CA ASN A 89 -8.41 13.57 3.11
C ASN A 89 -8.79 14.11 1.73
N MET A 90 -7.97 13.98 0.68
CA MET A 90 -8.38 14.35 -0.68
C MET A 90 -8.01 13.30 -1.73
N VAL A 91 -9.00 12.94 -2.56
CA VAL A 91 -8.79 12.23 -3.82
C VAL A 91 -8.53 13.29 -4.88
N PRO A 92 -7.39 13.27 -5.59
CA PRO A 92 -7.18 14.15 -6.73
C PRO A 92 -8.28 13.96 -7.77
N SER A 93 -8.75 15.02 -8.41
CA SER A 93 -9.84 14.95 -9.42
C SER A 93 -9.60 13.89 -10.49
N VAL A 94 -8.35 13.74 -10.92
CA VAL A 94 -7.90 12.71 -11.88
C VAL A 94 -8.09 11.26 -11.40
N ALA A 95 -8.28 11.02 -10.10
CA ALA A 95 -8.51 9.70 -9.52
C ALA A 95 -10.00 9.44 -9.16
N GLU A 96 -10.89 10.44 -9.25
CA GLU A 96 -12.30 10.32 -8.81
C GLU A 96 -13.05 9.22 -9.58
N GLU A 97 -12.96 9.21 -10.92
CA GLU A 97 -13.60 8.18 -11.74
C GLU A 97 -13.11 6.77 -11.41
N ALA A 98 -11.81 6.62 -11.15
CA ALA A 98 -11.22 5.34 -10.78
C ALA A 98 -11.69 4.89 -9.39
N VAL A 99 -11.84 5.82 -8.44
CA VAL A 99 -12.37 5.53 -7.10
C VAL A 99 -13.84 5.10 -7.18
N ASP A 100 -14.64 5.77 -8.00
CA ASP A 100 -16.04 5.40 -8.20
C ASP A 100 -16.21 4.05 -8.88
N ALA A 101 -15.31 3.69 -9.79
CA ALA A 101 -15.27 2.37 -10.41
C ALA A 101 -14.83 1.26 -9.43
N ASP A 102 -13.91 1.56 -8.51
CA ASP A 102 -13.39 0.61 -7.52
C ASP A 102 -14.39 0.29 -6.40
N ARG A 103 -15.29 1.23 -6.09
CA ARG A 103 -16.34 1.05 -5.08
C ARG A 103 -17.49 0.14 -5.53
N ARG A 104 -17.65 -0.11 -6.83
CA ARG A 104 -18.76 -0.88 -7.43
C ARG A 104 -18.44 -2.37 -7.47
#